data_AF-A0AAW0FLG4-F1
#
_entry.id   AF-A0AAW0FLG4-F1
#
_cell.length_a   1.000
_cell.length_b   1.000
_cell.length_c   1.000
_cell.angle_alpha   90.00
_cell.angle_beta   90.00
_cell.angle_gamma   90.00
#
_symmetry.space_group_name_H-M   'P 1'
#
loop_
_entity.id
_entity.type
_entity.pdbx_description
1 polymer ?
#
loop_
_entity_poly.entity_id
_entity_poly.type
_entity_poly.pdbx_seq_one_letter_code
_entity_poly.pdbx_strand_id
1 'polypeptide(L)'
;MSLNMNSYMLLLVLFVLLFCISGNGVYAFGAGNIPSFAYLEGRAFRHGDIEDTLGDLAKKAGGFALGALIGKGGSKFGGLDVKRVYFGNWLRDYSQAVDVAGLQKLEIQTIINLCMALGFLAHGYATHEFEVTEERLGVYLPTEHIDNPKGYPDDARKYHPKLRGPVDPRELEIDPYTGMKNYIANENGSWDTSKALVRRTLERCIHLGRQHRAHGRKEDEYEAYRLLGQAMHTLEDFPAHSNFCELALVNLGYRDIFVQVGDQVRIQSRNGAWVAPLVTGTFGSSDFIHSLLGEATDHIVSISLFFGDAH
;
A
#
# COMPACT_ATOMS: atom_id res chain seq x y z
N MET A 1 -8.95 -41.45 -27.68
CA MET A 1 -7.67 -41.93 -27.12
C MET A 1 -7.73 -41.67 -25.63
N SER A 2 -8.02 -42.71 -24.83
CA SER A 2 -8.20 -42.58 -23.38
C SER A 2 -6.83 -42.35 -22.74
N LEU A 3 -6.61 -41.18 -22.16
CA LEU A 3 -5.43 -40.94 -21.33
C LEU A 3 -5.60 -41.74 -20.04
N ASN A 4 -4.63 -42.59 -19.71
CA ASN A 4 -4.64 -43.36 -18.46
C ASN A 4 -4.38 -42.43 -17.26
N MET A 5 -4.83 -42.83 -16.06
CA MET A 5 -4.66 -42.06 -14.82
C MET A 5 -3.19 -41.66 -14.54
N ASN A 6 -2.24 -42.49 -14.97
CA ASN A 6 -0.80 -42.20 -14.90
C ASN A 6 -0.35 -41.07 -15.84
N SER A 7 -1.01 -40.90 -16.99
CA SER A 7 -0.73 -39.82 -17.94
C SER A 7 -1.22 -38.48 -17.40
N TYR A 8 -2.36 -38.46 -16.71
CA TYR A 8 -2.84 -37.26 -16.03
C TYR A 8 -1.95 -36.87 -14.84
N MET A 9 -1.50 -37.85 -14.04
CA MET A 9 -0.54 -37.61 -12.97
C MET A 9 0.80 -37.10 -13.51
N LEU A 10 1.30 -37.65 -14.62
CA LEU A 10 2.53 -37.17 -15.26
C LEU A 10 2.37 -35.74 -15.80
N LEU A 11 1.23 -35.42 -16.42
CA LEU A 11 0.93 -34.06 -16.89
C LEU A 11 0.79 -33.06 -15.74
N LEU A 12 0.18 -33.46 -14.62
CA LEU A 12 0.06 -32.65 -13.42
C LEU A 12 1.44 -32.37 -12.79
N VAL A 13 2.28 -33.39 -12.69
CA VAL A 13 3.66 -33.27 -12.18
C VAL A 13 4.49 -32.38 -13.11
N LEU A 14 4.38 -32.54 -14.43
CA LEU A 14 5.03 -31.66 -15.40
C LEU A 14 4.53 -30.21 -15.31
N PHE A 15 3.23 -30.00 -15.10
CA PHE A 15 2.66 -28.69 -14.90
C PHE A 15 3.21 -28.02 -13.64
N VAL A 16 3.26 -28.74 -12.51
CA VAL A 16 3.85 -28.25 -11.26
C VAL A 16 5.35 -27.95 -11.42
N LEU A 17 6.11 -28.83 -12.07
CA LEU A 17 7.55 -28.64 -12.30
C LEU A 17 7.83 -27.45 -13.23
N LEU A 18 7.06 -27.29 -14.31
CA LEU A 18 7.29 -26.25 -15.32
C LEU A 18 6.78 -24.88 -14.87
N PHE A 19 5.66 -24.80 -14.13
CA PHE A 19 5.06 -23.53 -13.74
C PHE A 19 5.33 -23.14 -12.29
N CYS A 20 5.32 -24.09 -11.36
CA CYS A 20 5.53 -23.81 -9.94
C CYS A 20 7.02 -23.84 -9.52
N ILE A 21 7.90 -24.51 -10.28
CA ILE A 21 9.36 -24.58 -10.01
C ILE A 21 10.19 -23.82 -11.06
N SER A 22 9.56 -23.10 -11.99
CA SER A 22 10.33 -22.17 -12.83
C SER A 22 11.02 -21.15 -11.92
N GLY A 23 12.33 -20.99 -12.05
CA GLY A 23 13.13 -20.02 -11.30
C GLY A 23 12.76 -18.55 -11.56
N ASN A 24 11.62 -18.30 -12.20
CA ASN A 24 11.00 -17.01 -12.42
C ASN A 24 10.09 -16.66 -11.23
N GLY A 25 10.61 -16.81 -10.01
CA GLY A 25 9.95 -16.21 -8.86
C GLY A 25 9.91 -14.71 -9.06
N VAL A 26 8.72 -14.10 -9.03
CA VAL A 26 8.61 -12.66 -8.89
C VAL A 26 8.93 -12.35 -7.44
N TYR A 27 10.19 -12.04 -7.15
CA TYR A 27 10.71 -11.74 -5.81
C TYR A 27 10.28 -10.36 -5.27
N ALA A 28 9.23 -9.76 -5.85
CA ALA A 28 8.94 -8.33 -5.75
C ALA A 28 7.74 -7.96 -4.86
N PHE A 29 7.22 -8.90 -4.06
CA PHE A 29 6.07 -8.60 -3.19
C PHE A 29 6.27 -9.19 -1.80
N GLY A 30 6.28 -8.32 -0.79
CA GLY A 30 6.43 -8.62 0.63
C GLY A 30 6.51 -7.34 1.46
N ALA A 31 6.17 -7.42 2.74
CA ALA A 31 6.34 -6.33 3.71
C ALA A 31 7.84 -6.18 4.09
N GLY A 32 8.19 -5.08 4.77
CA GLY A 32 9.57 -4.80 5.20
C GLY A 32 10.49 -4.29 4.09
N ASN A 33 11.79 -4.15 4.38
CA ASN A 33 12.79 -3.62 3.43
C ASN A 33 13.68 -4.72 2.85
N ILE A 34 14.17 -4.54 1.64
CA ILE A 34 15.23 -5.39 1.08
C ILE A 34 16.56 -4.95 1.71
N PRO A 35 17.29 -5.84 2.41
CA PRO A 35 18.56 -5.46 3.03
C PRO A 35 19.55 -4.92 1.99
N SER A 36 20.29 -3.87 2.34
CA SER A 36 21.25 -3.18 1.47
C SER A 36 22.50 -3.98 1.06
N PHE A 37 22.53 -5.27 1.36
CA PHE A 37 23.56 -6.22 0.94
C PHE A 37 22.96 -7.39 0.15
N ALA A 38 21.64 -7.41 -0.02
CA ALA A 38 20.98 -8.45 -0.79
C ALA A 38 21.24 -8.22 -2.28
N TYR A 39 21.44 -9.30 -3.03
CA TYR A 39 21.54 -9.28 -4.49
C TYR A 39 20.36 -8.57 -5.18
N LEU A 40 19.22 -8.47 -4.48
CA LEU A 40 17.98 -7.85 -4.93
C LEU A 40 17.90 -6.33 -4.65
N GLU A 41 18.85 -5.74 -3.92
CA GLU A 41 18.87 -4.29 -3.65
C GLU A 41 18.86 -3.49 -4.97
N GLY A 42 17.89 -2.59 -5.12
CA GLY A 42 17.71 -1.77 -6.33
C GLY A 42 17.23 -2.55 -7.57
N ARG A 43 16.87 -3.83 -7.43
CA ARG A 43 16.36 -4.70 -8.51
C ARG A 43 14.96 -5.24 -8.24
N ALA A 44 14.59 -5.37 -6.97
CA ALA A 44 13.24 -5.61 -6.49
C ALA A 44 12.88 -4.51 -5.47
N PHE A 45 11.59 -4.36 -5.19
CA PHE A 45 11.11 -3.38 -4.22
C PHE A 45 10.09 -4.02 -3.28
N ARG A 46 10.19 -3.74 -1.99
CA ARG A 46 9.21 -4.07 -0.94
C ARG A 46 8.66 -2.80 -0.30
N HIS A 47 7.60 -2.94 0.49
CA HIS A 47 6.91 -1.81 1.11
C HIS A 47 7.81 -0.91 1.99
N GLY A 48 8.81 -1.50 2.67
CA GLY A 48 9.78 -0.78 3.49
C GLY A 48 10.85 -0.01 2.71
N ASP A 49 11.01 -0.23 1.41
CA ASP A 49 12.03 0.47 0.60
C ASP A 49 11.70 1.95 0.36
N ILE A 50 10.49 2.39 0.77
CA ILE A 50 10.15 3.80 0.90
C ILE A 50 11.09 4.51 1.88
N GLU A 51 11.58 3.83 2.93
CA GLU A 51 12.54 4.39 3.87
C GLU A 51 13.85 4.75 3.17
N ASP A 52 14.36 3.84 2.35
CA ASP A 52 15.59 4.01 1.60
C ASP A 52 15.43 5.09 0.52
N THR A 53 14.28 5.11 -0.16
CA THR A 53 13.97 6.14 -1.17
C THR A 53 13.89 7.53 -0.54
N LEU A 54 13.22 7.68 0.61
CA LEU A 54 13.15 8.95 1.34
C LEU A 54 14.52 9.37 1.89
N GLY A 55 15.30 8.41 2.41
CA GLY A 55 16.67 8.62 2.82
C GLY A 55 17.56 9.11 1.68
N ASP A 56 17.43 8.50 0.50
CA ASP A 56 18.16 8.88 -0.71
C ASP A 56 17.72 10.23 -1.25
N LEU A 57 16.42 10.53 -1.25
CA LEU A 57 15.90 11.82 -1.69
C LEU A 57 16.34 12.93 -0.73
N ALA A 58 16.38 12.66 0.58
CA ALA A 58 16.94 13.58 1.58
C ALA A 58 18.45 13.80 1.40
N LYS A 59 19.21 12.78 1.00
CA LYS A 59 20.64 12.89 0.67
C LYS A 59 20.86 13.66 -0.64
N LYS A 60 20.12 13.32 -1.70
CA LYS A 60 20.32 13.80 -3.09
C LYS A 60 19.69 15.16 -3.37
N ALA A 61 18.49 15.44 -2.86
CA ALA A 61 17.86 16.76 -2.98
C ALA A 61 18.48 17.80 -2.04
N GLY A 62 19.44 17.40 -1.20
CA GLY A 62 19.92 18.13 -0.04
C GLY A 62 18.76 18.27 0.96
N GLY A 63 18.86 17.66 2.15
CA GLY A 63 17.79 17.62 3.16
C GLY A 63 17.16 18.97 3.54
N PHE A 64 17.70 20.06 3.01
CA PHE A 64 17.11 21.39 2.90
C PHE A 64 15.77 21.45 2.14
N ALA A 65 15.50 20.67 1.08
CA ALA A 65 14.24 20.81 0.32
C ALA A 65 13.02 20.21 1.08
N LEU A 66 13.12 18.95 1.54
CA LEU A 66 12.11 18.36 2.42
C LEU A 66 12.09 19.04 3.81
N GLY A 67 13.27 19.31 4.37
CA GLY A 67 13.42 19.99 5.66
C GLY A 67 13.00 21.46 5.65
N ALA A 68 12.97 22.16 4.51
CA ALA A 68 12.41 23.52 4.41
C ALA A 68 10.90 23.52 4.12
N LEU A 69 10.36 22.44 3.55
CA LEU A 69 8.92 22.25 3.38
C LEU A 69 8.22 21.95 4.71
N ILE A 70 8.86 21.19 5.61
CA ILE A 70 8.24 20.70 6.85
C ILE A 70 8.94 21.24 8.12
N GLY A 71 10.26 21.47 8.08
CA GLY A 71 11.04 21.88 9.24
C GLY A 71 11.30 23.40 9.35
N LYS A 72 11.59 23.84 10.57
CA LYS A 72 12.02 25.21 10.87
C LYS A 72 13.50 25.37 10.52
N GLY A 73 13.80 25.55 9.22
CA GLY A 73 15.07 26.09 8.70
C GLY A 73 16.34 25.72 9.47
N GLY A 74 16.66 24.43 9.61
CA GLY A 74 17.93 24.02 10.23
C GLY A 74 18.08 22.55 10.63
N SER A 75 17.01 21.81 10.96
CA SER A 75 17.12 20.36 11.17
C SER A 75 17.15 19.63 9.83
N LYS A 76 18.20 18.83 9.60
CA LYS A 76 18.22 17.91 8.46
C LYS A 76 17.13 16.87 8.68
N PHE A 77 16.25 16.69 7.69
CA PHE A 77 15.40 15.51 7.61
C PHE A 77 16.28 14.27 7.75
N GLY A 78 16.06 13.53 8.84
CA GLY A 78 16.94 12.46 9.29
C GLY A 78 16.26 11.09 9.30
N GLY A 79 17.00 10.06 9.70
CA GLY A 79 16.47 8.68 9.76
C GLY A 79 15.25 8.53 10.68
N LEU A 80 15.15 9.35 11.74
CA LEU A 80 13.96 9.32 12.60
C LEU A 80 12.72 9.93 11.91
N ASP A 81 12.89 10.94 11.06
CA ASP A 81 11.79 11.51 10.27
C ASP A 81 11.32 10.52 9.20
N VAL A 82 12.25 9.81 8.57
CA VAL A 82 11.95 8.69 7.67
C VAL A 82 11.08 7.65 8.38
N LYS A 83 11.47 7.22 9.59
CA LYS A 83 10.67 6.27 10.37
C LYS A 83 9.27 6.80 10.72
N ARG A 84 9.13 8.10 11.03
CA ARG A 84 7.81 8.72 11.28
C ARG A 84 6.92 8.70 10.04
N VAL A 85 7.51 8.92 8.86
CA VAL A 85 6.80 8.79 7.59
C VAL A 85 6.42 7.34 7.35
N TYR A 86 7.35 6.40 7.50
CA TYR A 86 7.07 4.98 7.33
C TYR A 86 6.00 4.47 8.30
N PHE A 87 6.00 4.91 9.56
CA PHE A 87 4.94 4.58 10.52
C PHE A 87 3.54 4.97 10.02
N GLY A 88 3.43 6.12 9.35
CA GLY A 88 2.18 6.54 8.71
C GLY A 88 1.74 5.64 7.56
N ASN A 89 2.70 5.11 6.81
CA ASN A 89 2.50 4.13 5.74
C ASN A 89 2.04 2.78 6.35
N TRP A 90 2.84 2.24 7.26
CA TRP A 90 2.60 1.00 8.02
C TRP A 90 1.20 0.97 8.68
N LEU A 91 0.75 2.08 9.29
CA LEU A 91 -0.59 2.14 9.87
C LEU A 91 -1.72 1.89 8.86
N ARG A 92 -1.51 2.19 7.56
CA ARG A 92 -2.49 1.91 6.51
C ARG A 92 -2.54 0.42 6.19
N ASP A 93 -1.41 -0.26 6.04
CA ASP A 93 -1.36 -1.72 5.90
C ASP A 93 -2.14 -2.41 7.02
N TYR A 94 -1.87 -2.01 8.27
CA TYR A 94 -2.50 -2.62 9.43
C TYR A 94 -3.96 -2.25 9.62
N SER A 95 -4.42 -1.16 9.00
CA SER A 95 -5.84 -0.81 9.03
C SER A 95 -6.73 -1.86 8.33
N GLN A 96 -6.15 -2.67 7.44
CA GLN A 96 -6.81 -3.83 6.83
C GLN A 96 -7.28 -4.85 7.87
N ALA A 97 -6.66 -4.90 9.05
CA ALA A 97 -7.11 -5.71 10.20
C ALA A 97 -8.47 -5.25 10.72
N VAL A 98 -8.76 -3.95 10.61
CA VAL A 98 -9.99 -3.30 11.07
C VAL A 98 -10.97 -3.21 9.90
N ASP A 99 -11.23 -4.36 9.26
CA ASP A 99 -12.27 -4.58 8.25
C ASP A 99 -13.41 -5.44 8.84
N VAL A 100 -14.52 -5.59 8.11
CA VAL A 100 -15.64 -6.49 8.44
C VAL A 100 -15.15 -7.88 8.84
N ALA A 101 -14.24 -8.49 8.07
CA ALA A 101 -13.76 -9.85 8.36
C ALA A 101 -12.98 -9.94 9.69
N GLY A 102 -12.23 -8.89 10.04
CA GLY A 102 -11.50 -8.80 11.30
C GLY A 102 -12.43 -8.53 12.48
N LEU A 103 -13.32 -7.56 12.33
CA LEU A 103 -14.28 -7.14 13.37
C LEU A 103 -15.36 -8.18 13.67
N GLN A 104 -15.63 -9.11 12.74
CA GLN A 104 -16.46 -10.28 13.00
C GLN A 104 -15.80 -11.28 13.99
N LYS A 105 -14.46 -11.30 14.04
CA LYS A 105 -13.69 -12.29 14.78
C LYS A 105 -13.10 -11.74 16.07
N LEU A 106 -12.77 -10.46 16.10
CA LEU A 106 -12.04 -9.81 17.19
C LEU A 106 -12.70 -8.48 17.54
N GLU A 107 -12.66 -8.13 18.83
CA GLU A 107 -12.99 -6.77 19.27
C GLU A 107 -11.95 -5.78 18.76
N ILE A 108 -12.37 -4.56 18.40
CA ILE A 108 -11.48 -3.51 17.89
C ILE A 108 -10.28 -3.23 18.80
N GLN A 109 -10.50 -3.23 20.13
CA GLN A 109 -9.42 -3.02 21.09
C GLN A 109 -8.38 -4.14 21.05
N THR A 110 -8.79 -5.38 20.75
CA THR A 110 -7.85 -6.50 20.59
C THR A 110 -6.99 -6.30 19.35
N ILE A 111 -7.57 -5.86 18.25
CA ILE A 111 -6.82 -5.55 17.01
C ILE A 111 -5.81 -4.42 17.27
N ILE A 112 -6.24 -3.34 17.93
CA ILE A 112 -5.36 -2.22 18.31
C ILE A 112 -4.22 -2.70 19.21
N ASN A 113 -4.49 -3.57 20.20
CA ASN A 113 -3.47 -4.12 21.09
C ASN A 113 -2.43 -4.96 20.33
N LEU A 114 -2.87 -5.76 19.36
CA LEU A 114 -1.97 -6.51 18.49
C LEU A 114 -1.12 -5.56 17.64
N CYS A 115 -1.72 -4.53 17.04
CA CYS A 115 -0.99 -3.51 16.27
C CYS A 115 -0.02 -2.72 17.15
N MET A 116 -0.36 -2.43 18.41
CA MET A 116 0.57 -1.80 19.36
C MET A 116 1.79 -2.69 19.64
N ALA A 117 1.58 -4.00 19.83
CA ALA A 117 2.66 -4.95 20.05
C ALA A 117 3.57 -5.06 18.81
N LEU A 118 2.99 -5.14 17.61
CA LEU A 118 3.74 -5.19 16.35
C LEU A 118 4.47 -3.88 16.07
N GLY A 119 3.81 -2.74 16.24
CA GLY A 119 4.44 -1.42 16.10
C GLY A 119 5.60 -1.21 17.07
N PHE A 120 5.52 -1.75 18.29
CA PHE A 120 6.65 -1.75 19.22
C PHE A 120 7.82 -2.60 18.71
N LEU A 121 7.57 -3.77 18.13
CA LEU A 121 8.61 -4.62 17.53
C LEU A 121 9.25 -3.97 16.28
N ALA A 122 8.43 -3.32 15.44
CA ALA A 122 8.88 -2.71 14.19
C ALA A 122 9.65 -1.40 14.42
N HIS A 123 9.19 -0.55 15.35
CA HIS A 123 9.74 0.80 15.52
C HIS A 123 10.56 0.97 16.81
N GLY A 124 10.48 0.06 17.77
CA GLY A 124 11.25 0.07 19.02
C GLY A 124 10.78 1.11 20.05
N TYR A 125 9.73 1.87 19.76
CA TYR A 125 9.24 2.97 20.59
C TYR A 125 7.71 2.98 20.63
N ALA A 126 7.13 2.97 21.84
CA ALA A 126 5.70 3.27 22.08
C ALA A 126 5.56 4.71 22.61
N THR A 127 6.22 5.66 21.94
CA THR A 127 6.21 7.08 22.32
C THR A 127 5.22 7.86 21.45
N HIS A 128 4.79 9.05 21.86
CA HIS A 128 3.79 9.91 21.19
C HIS A 128 3.84 9.97 19.64
N GLU A 129 5.02 9.87 19.02
CA GLU A 129 5.20 9.88 17.56
C GLU A 129 4.92 8.55 16.85
N PHE A 130 5.00 7.43 17.58
CA PHE A 130 4.77 6.05 17.12
C PHE A 130 3.59 5.37 17.85
N GLU A 131 2.77 6.16 18.56
CA GLU A 131 1.63 5.65 19.29
C GLU A 131 0.53 5.21 18.31
N VAL A 132 0.16 3.93 18.39
CA VAL A 132 -0.97 3.35 17.66
C VAL A 132 -2.24 3.61 18.46
N THR A 133 -3.13 4.42 17.90
CA THR A 133 -4.45 4.72 18.47
C THR A 133 -5.54 4.32 17.49
N GLU A 134 -6.79 4.19 17.94
CA GLU A 134 -7.93 3.94 17.05
C GLU A 134 -8.04 4.99 15.93
N GLU A 135 -7.78 6.26 16.26
CA GLU A 135 -7.82 7.35 15.29
C GLU A 135 -6.69 7.25 14.25
N ARG A 136 -5.48 6.91 14.69
CA ARG A 136 -4.31 6.81 13.81
C ARG A 136 -4.29 5.53 12.98
N LEU A 137 -4.75 4.41 13.53
CA LEU A 137 -4.89 3.13 12.82
C LEU A 137 -6.07 3.21 11.85
N GLY A 138 -7.18 3.80 12.25
CA GLY A 138 -8.36 3.93 11.41
C GLY A 138 -8.99 2.57 11.11
N VAL A 139 -9.70 2.51 9.98
CA VAL A 139 -10.32 1.29 9.47
C VAL A 139 -9.93 1.06 8.03
N TYR A 140 -10.09 -0.16 7.56
CA TYR A 140 -9.93 -0.47 6.14
C TYR A 140 -10.89 0.38 5.29
N LEU A 141 -10.34 1.02 4.26
CA LEU A 141 -11.09 1.75 3.26
C LEU A 141 -10.51 1.46 1.87
N PRO A 142 -11.34 1.02 0.89
CA PRO A 142 -10.86 0.80 -0.48
C PRO A 142 -10.18 2.03 -1.10
N THR A 143 -10.56 3.24 -0.67
CA THR A 143 -9.94 4.49 -1.14
C THR A 143 -8.50 4.68 -0.67
N GLU A 144 -8.13 4.14 0.49
CA GLU A 144 -6.73 4.20 0.99
C GLU A 144 -5.82 3.24 0.22
N HIS A 145 -6.37 2.13 -0.28
CA HIS A 145 -5.64 1.04 -0.94
C HIS A 145 -5.85 0.94 -2.46
N ILE A 146 -6.59 1.90 -3.05
CA ILE A 146 -6.98 1.90 -4.46
C ILE A 146 -7.81 0.66 -4.87
N ASP A 147 -8.36 -0.08 -3.92
CA ASP A 147 -9.09 -1.32 -4.17
C ASP A 147 -10.42 -1.08 -4.88
N ASN A 148 -10.79 -2.05 -5.73
CA ASN A 148 -12.10 -2.12 -6.35
C ASN A 148 -13.15 -2.46 -5.29
N PRO A 149 -14.07 -1.54 -4.96
CA PRO A 149 -15.02 -1.74 -3.88
C PRO A 149 -16.15 -2.71 -4.24
N LYS A 150 -16.19 -3.24 -5.48
CA LYS A 150 -17.23 -4.16 -5.92
C LYS A 150 -17.31 -5.39 -5.02
N GLY A 151 -18.49 -5.61 -4.44
CA GLY A 151 -18.76 -6.75 -3.55
C GLY A 151 -18.43 -6.48 -2.09
N TYR A 152 -17.98 -5.27 -1.74
CA TYR A 152 -17.82 -4.86 -0.34
C TYR A 152 -19.19 -4.86 0.38
N PRO A 153 -19.30 -5.34 1.63
CA PRO A 153 -20.59 -5.46 2.32
C PRO A 153 -21.29 -4.11 2.52
N ASP A 154 -22.55 -4.00 2.05
CA ASP A 154 -23.37 -2.80 2.21
C ASP A 154 -23.65 -2.43 3.67
N ASP A 155 -23.59 -3.42 4.57
CA ASP A 155 -23.85 -3.26 5.99
C ASP A 155 -22.58 -3.24 6.86
N ALA A 156 -21.40 -3.04 6.26
CA ALA A 156 -20.12 -2.95 6.96
C ALA A 156 -20.14 -1.96 8.15
N ARG A 157 -20.92 -0.88 8.04
CA ARG A 157 -21.08 0.12 9.11
C ARG A 157 -21.75 -0.40 10.39
N LYS A 158 -22.35 -1.59 10.38
CA LYS A 158 -22.80 -2.28 11.59
C LYS A 158 -21.63 -2.74 12.48
N TYR A 159 -20.48 -3.04 11.87
CA TYR A 159 -19.28 -3.46 12.59
C TYR A 159 -18.46 -2.26 13.07
N HIS A 160 -18.33 -1.22 12.24
CA HIS A 160 -17.68 0.03 12.64
C HIS A 160 -18.16 1.23 11.80
N PRO A 161 -18.54 2.36 12.40
CA PRO A 161 -19.21 3.48 11.70
C PRO A 161 -18.34 4.16 10.62
N LYS A 162 -17.01 4.08 10.75
CA LYS A 162 -16.07 4.63 9.76
C LYS A 162 -15.87 3.73 8.54
N LEU A 163 -16.33 2.47 8.56
CA LEU A 163 -16.22 1.60 7.40
C LEU A 163 -17.04 2.16 6.23
N ARG A 164 -16.68 1.72 5.02
CA ARG A 164 -17.37 2.12 3.80
C ARG A 164 -18.87 1.81 3.89
N GLY A 165 -19.69 2.72 3.34
CA GLY A 165 -21.11 2.46 3.12
C GLY A 165 -21.35 1.65 1.84
N PRO A 166 -22.62 1.54 1.40
CA PRO A 166 -22.96 0.88 0.16
C PRO A 166 -22.23 1.46 -1.05
N VAL A 167 -21.87 0.58 -1.98
CA VAL A 167 -21.17 0.90 -3.24
C VAL A 167 -22.15 1.51 -4.22
N ASP A 168 -21.88 2.72 -4.71
CA ASP A 168 -22.67 3.30 -5.81
C ASP A 168 -22.25 2.61 -7.13
N PRO A 169 -23.15 1.96 -7.88
CA PRO A 169 -22.77 1.28 -9.12
C PRO A 169 -22.03 2.17 -10.13
N ARG A 170 -22.28 3.49 -10.11
CA ARG A 170 -21.62 4.47 -10.98
C ARG A 170 -20.14 4.61 -10.65
N GLU A 171 -19.73 4.38 -9.40
CA GLU A 171 -18.31 4.46 -9.02
C GLU A 171 -17.48 3.34 -9.68
N LEU A 172 -18.13 2.25 -10.10
CA LEU A 172 -17.52 1.13 -10.81
C LEU A 172 -17.44 1.34 -12.33
N GLU A 173 -18.01 2.41 -12.85
CA GLU A 173 -17.92 2.75 -14.27
C GLU A 173 -16.53 3.31 -14.61
N ILE A 174 -16.20 3.34 -15.90
CA ILE A 174 -14.97 3.95 -16.40
C ILE A 174 -15.24 5.42 -16.68
N ASP A 175 -14.45 6.30 -16.09
CA ASP A 175 -14.44 7.71 -16.44
C ASP A 175 -13.80 7.90 -17.83
N PRO A 176 -14.53 8.38 -18.85
CA PRO A 176 -13.95 8.63 -20.18
C PRO A 176 -12.88 9.74 -20.17
N TYR A 177 -12.88 10.62 -19.16
CA TYR A 177 -11.93 11.72 -19.07
C TYR A 177 -10.55 11.27 -18.59
N THR A 178 -10.50 10.43 -17.54
CA THR A 178 -9.24 9.91 -16.97
C THR A 178 -8.85 8.54 -17.52
N GLY A 179 -9.81 7.77 -18.03
CA GLY A 179 -9.63 6.37 -18.41
C GLY A 179 -9.51 5.40 -17.23
N MET A 180 -9.80 5.87 -16.02
CA MET A 180 -9.74 5.10 -14.77
C MET A 180 -11.16 4.73 -14.31
N LYS A 181 -11.28 3.79 -13.39
CA LYS A 181 -12.53 3.62 -12.63
C LYS A 181 -12.90 4.88 -11.86
N ASN A 182 -14.20 5.19 -11.78
CA ASN A 182 -14.71 6.41 -11.16
C ASN A 182 -14.26 6.57 -9.69
N TYR A 183 -14.20 5.48 -8.91
CA TYR A 183 -13.71 5.51 -7.53
C TYR A 183 -12.22 5.87 -7.36
N ILE A 184 -11.42 5.95 -8.43
CA ILE A 184 -9.99 6.24 -8.34
C ILE A 184 -9.75 7.76 -8.34
N ALA A 185 -10.27 8.46 -9.35
CA ALA A 185 -9.91 9.85 -9.62
C ALA A 185 -11.07 10.76 -10.05
N ASN A 186 -12.28 10.24 -10.27
CA ASN A 186 -13.42 11.05 -10.70
C ASN A 186 -14.13 11.69 -9.51
N GLU A 187 -13.81 12.96 -9.24
CA GLU A 187 -14.40 13.76 -8.15
C GLU A 187 -15.72 14.45 -8.53
N ASN A 188 -16.32 14.16 -9.70
CA ASN A 188 -17.59 14.77 -10.13
C ASN A 188 -18.82 14.03 -9.59
N GLY A 189 -18.64 12.94 -8.85
CA GLY A 189 -19.70 12.13 -8.25
C GLY A 189 -19.94 12.39 -6.77
N SER A 190 -20.80 11.58 -6.17
CA SER A 190 -21.09 11.58 -4.72
C SER A 190 -20.33 10.49 -3.95
N TRP A 191 -19.37 9.83 -4.59
CA TRP A 191 -18.52 8.80 -4.00
C TRP A 191 -17.16 9.38 -3.58
N ASP A 192 -16.51 8.74 -2.61
CA ASP A 192 -15.11 9.06 -2.29
C ASP A 192 -14.16 8.51 -3.36
N THR A 193 -13.04 9.20 -3.54
CA THR A 193 -11.97 8.77 -4.44
C THR A 193 -10.61 8.78 -3.75
N SER A 194 -9.73 7.87 -4.17
CA SER A 194 -8.35 7.83 -3.69
C SER A 194 -7.59 9.12 -3.99
N LYS A 195 -7.81 9.73 -5.17
CA LYS A 195 -7.25 11.04 -5.51
C LYS A 195 -7.67 12.12 -4.51
N ALA A 196 -8.97 12.17 -4.15
CA ALA A 196 -9.46 13.14 -3.19
C ALA A 196 -8.87 12.90 -1.79
N LEU A 197 -8.75 11.63 -1.38
CA LEU A 197 -8.10 11.25 -0.13
C LEU A 197 -6.65 11.74 -0.09
N VAL A 198 -5.81 11.38 -1.07
CA VAL A 198 -4.40 11.83 -1.14
C VAL A 198 -4.30 13.35 -1.07
N ARG A 199 -5.13 14.07 -1.85
CA ARG A 199 -5.14 15.53 -1.84
C ARG A 199 -5.44 16.09 -0.44
N ARG A 200 -6.52 15.63 0.21
CA ARG A 200 -6.90 16.09 1.57
C ARG A 200 -5.83 15.75 2.61
N THR A 201 -5.24 14.56 2.53
CA THR A 201 -4.17 14.12 3.43
C THR A 201 -2.92 14.98 3.28
N LEU A 202 -2.51 15.27 2.04
CA LEU A 202 -1.38 16.17 1.77
C LEU A 202 -1.65 17.62 2.18
N GLU A 203 -2.86 18.14 1.93
CA GLU A 203 -3.28 19.46 2.40
C GLU A 203 -3.17 19.56 3.94
N ARG A 204 -3.59 18.52 4.66
CA ARG A 204 -3.49 18.44 6.13
C ARG A 204 -2.04 18.29 6.60
N CYS A 205 -1.24 17.46 5.96
CA CYS A 205 0.19 17.31 6.21
C CYS A 205 0.90 18.68 6.10
N ILE A 206 0.69 19.39 4.99
CA ILE A 206 1.28 20.72 4.75
C ILE A 206 0.79 21.72 5.80
N HIS A 207 -0.50 21.69 6.16
CA HIS A 207 -1.05 22.56 7.19
C HIS A 207 -0.35 22.36 8.54
N LEU A 208 -0.21 21.12 9.00
CA LEU A 208 0.46 20.79 10.27
C LEU A 208 1.95 21.12 10.23
N GLY A 209 2.65 20.82 9.12
CA GLY A 209 4.05 21.23 8.95
C GLY A 209 4.24 22.74 9.04
N ARG A 210 3.31 23.53 8.47
CA ARG A 210 3.32 25.00 8.62
C ARG A 210 3.03 25.44 10.05
N GLN A 211 2.12 24.78 10.76
CA GLN A 211 1.84 25.06 12.17
C GLN A 211 3.06 24.77 13.05
N HIS A 212 3.73 23.63 12.83
CA HIS A 212 5.00 23.32 13.47
C HIS A 212 6.05 24.41 13.22
N ARG A 213 6.23 24.83 11.95
CA ARG A 213 7.19 25.87 11.61
C ARG A 213 6.91 27.20 12.32
N ALA A 214 5.63 27.55 12.48
CA ALA A 214 5.20 28.78 13.14
C ALA A 214 5.36 28.72 14.67
N HIS A 215 4.98 27.61 15.30
CA HIS A 215 4.83 27.51 16.75
C HIS A 215 5.88 26.65 17.45
N GLY A 216 6.63 25.82 16.70
CA GLY A 216 7.65 24.90 17.22
C GLY A 216 7.09 23.67 17.95
N ARG A 217 5.79 23.37 17.82
CA ARG A 217 5.15 22.21 18.46
C ARG A 217 5.53 20.91 17.76
N LYS A 218 6.19 19.99 18.46
CA LYS A 218 6.68 18.74 17.85
C LYS A 218 5.54 17.78 17.48
N GLU A 219 4.42 17.84 18.18
CA GLU A 219 3.25 17.01 17.87
C GLU A 219 2.73 17.29 16.45
N ASP A 220 2.75 18.56 16.02
CA ASP A 220 2.37 18.97 14.66
C ASP A 220 3.33 18.39 13.61
N GLU A 221 4.64 18.32 13.91
CA GLU A 221 5.65 17.74 13.01
C GLU A 221 5.46 16.23 12.86
N TYR A 222 5.26 15.54 13.98
CA TYR A 222 5.11 14.08 13.99
C TYR A 222 3.85 13.66 13.25
N GLU A 223 2.74 14.36 13.48
CA GLU A 223 1.49 14.10 12.78
C GLU A 223 1.58 14.49 11.30
N ALA A 224 2.32 15.54 10.94
CA ALA A 224 2.58 15.86 9.54
C ALA A 224 3.34 14.74 8.83
N TYR A 225 4.38 14.16 9.44
CA TYR A 225 5.10 13.03 8.85
C TYR A 225 4.25 11.77 8.77
N ARG A 226 3.44 11.46 9.80
CA ARG A 226 2.49 10.33 9.75
C ARG A 226 1.50 10.48 8.59
N LEU A 227 0.95 11.67 8.38
CA LEU A 227 0.05 11.94 7.25
C LEU A 227 0.76 11.88 5.90
N LEU A 228 2.04 12.29 5.84
CA LEU A 228 2.84 12.11 4.62
C LEU A 228 2.96 10.62 4.29
N GLY A 229 3.24 9.78 5.29
CA GLY A 229 3.26 8.32 5.16
C GLY A 229 1.96 7.76 4.62
N GLN A 230 0.83 8.15 5.23
CA GLN A 230 -0.50 7.75 4.78
C GLN A 230 -0.79 8.18 3.34
N ALA A 231 -0.36 9.36 2.91
CA ALA A 231 -0.52 9.79 1.52
C ALA A 231 0.37 9.00 0.56
N MET A 232 1.61 8.68 0.98
CA MET A 232 2.53 7.88 0.16
C MET A 232 2.05 6.45 -0.01
N HIS A 233 1.48 5.83 1.03
CA HIS A 233 0.85 4.51 0.96
C HIS A 233 -0.11 4.40 -0.22
N THR A 234 -1.12 5.28 -0.27
CA THR A 234 -2.11 5.29 -1.35
C THR A 234 -1.50 5.53 -2.74
N LEU A 235 -0.38 6.28 -2.82
CA LEU A 235 0.32 6.49 -4.09
C LEU A 235 1.17 5.29 -4.51
N GLU A 236 1.68 4.52 -3.55
CA GLU A 236 2.40 3.26 -3.75
C GLU A 236 1.46 2.14 -4.19
N ASP A 237 0.28 2.06 -3.59
CA ASP A 237 -0.75 1.09 -3.95
C ASP A 237 -1.29 1.32 -5.37
N PHE A 238 -1.23 2.54 -5.89
CA PHE A 238 -1.72 2.83 -7.24
C PHE A 238 -1.04 1.98 -8.32
N PRO A 239 0.30 1.98 -8.49
CA PRO A 239 0.97 1.08 -9.41
C PRO A 239 0.98 -0.39 -8.96
N ALA A 240 0.88 -0.68 -7.66
CA ALA A 240 0.94 -2.05 -7.15
C ALA A 240 -0.37 -2.83 -7.31
N HIS A 241 -1.52 -2.17 -7.09
CA HIS A 241 -2.86 -2.79 -7.07
C HIS A 241 -3.66 -2.53 -8.34
N SER A 242 -3.07 -1.86 -9.33
CA SER A 242 -3.69 -1.63 -10.63
C SER A 242 -2.92 -2.26 -11.78
N ASN A 243 -3.54 -2.30 -12.95
CA ASN A 243 -2.87 -2.64 -14.20
C ASN A 243 -1.91 -1.55 -14.72
N PHE A 244 -1.47 -0.59 -13.90
CA PHE A 244 -0.61 0.51 -14.32
C PHE A 244 0.65 0.04 -15.04
N CYS A 245 1.35 -0.96 -14.52
CA CYS A 245 2.58 -1.49 -15.13
C CYS A 245 2.33 -2.06 -16.53
N GLU A 246 1.22 -2.78 -16.72
CA GLU A 246 0.82 -3.33 -18.02
C GLU A 246 0.55 -2.20 -19.02
N LEU A 247 -0.23 -1.19 -18.59
CA LEU A 247 -0.54 -0.01 -19.40
C LEU A 247 0.71 0.80 -19.75
N ALA A 248 1.65 0.93 -18.81
CA ALA A 248 2.92 1.63 -19.03
C ALA A 248 3.77 0.91 -20.09
N LEU A 249 3.88 -0.41 -20.03
CA LEU A 249 4.60 -1.20 -21.03
C LEU A 249 3.94 -1.10 -22.41
N VAL A 250 2.61 -1.20 -22.49
CA VAL A 250 1.88 -0.98 -23.75
C VAL A 250 2.15 0.42 -24.31
N ASN A 251 2.14 1.45 -23.45
CA ASN A 251 2.42 2.82 -23.86
C ASN A 251 3.88 3.03 -24.33
N LEU A 252 4.83 2.24 -23.81
CA LEU A 252 6.22 2.22 -24.28
C LEU A 252 6.40 1.45 -25.61
N GLY A 253 5.33 0.86 -26.15
CA GLY A 253 5.33 0.19 -27.45
C GLY A 253 5.52 -1.32 -27.38
N TYR A 254 5.57 -1.92 -26.19
CA TYR A 254 5.56 -3.38 -26.04
C TYR A 254 4.19 -3.93 -26.43
N ARG A 255 4.17 -5.00 -27.25
CA ARG A 255 2.94 -5.54 -27.86
C ARG A 255 2.47 -6.83 -27.24
N ASP A 256 3.37 -7.62 -26.67
CA ASP A 256 3.10 -8.92 -26.07
C ASP A 256 2.86 -8.78 -24.56
N ILE A 257 1.99 -7.84 -24.18
CA ILE A 257 1.62 -7.58 -22.78
C ILE A 257 0.15 -7.97 -22.60
N PHE A 258 -0.09 -8.93 -21.71
CA PHE A 258 -1.44 -9.23 -21.27
C PHE A 258 -1.90 -8.14 -20.29
N VAL A 259 -2.87 -7.33 -20.71
CA VAL A 259 -3.53 -6.38 -19.80
C VAL A 259 -4.66 -7.10 -19.07
N GLN A 260 -4.79 -6.92 -17.76
CA GLN A 260 -5.75 -7.60 -16.88
C GLN A 260 -7.21 -7.57 -17.37
N VAL A 261 -7.58 -6.55 -18.15
CA VAL A 261 -8.93 -6.40 -18.75
C VAL A 261 -9.13 -7.18 -20.06
N GLY A 262 -8.10 -7.86 -20.55
CA GLY A 262 -8.08 -8.54 -21.84
C GLY A 262 -7.94 -7.62 -23.05
N ASP A 263 -7.95 -8.21 -24.26
CA ASP A 263 -7.64 -7.50 -25.50
C ASP A 263 -8.78 -6.66 -26.08
N GLN A 264 -10.02 -7.00 -25.74
CA GLN A 264 -11.20 -6.40 -26.34
C GLN A 264 -11.74 -5.21 -25.55
N VAL A 265 -11.34 -5.05 -24.29
CA VAL A 265 -11.79 -3.92 -23.46
C VAL A 265 -10.91 -2.72 -23.75
N ARG A 266 -11.44 -1.80 -24.57
CA ARG A 266 -10.75 -0.56 -24.98
C ARG A 266 -11.67 0.64 -24.83
N ILE A 267 -11.08 1.76 -24.45
CA ILE A 267 -11.71 3.07 -24.40
C ILE A 267 -10.92 4.04 -25.29
N GLN A 268 -11.61 5.04 -25.82
CA GLN A 268 -10.94 6.09 -26.58
C GLN A 268 -10.39 7.13 -25.60
N SER A 269 -9.07 7.24 -25.53
CA SER A 269 -8.42 8.30 -24.76
C SER A 269 -8.48 9.64 -25.50
N ARG A 270 -8.13 10.74 -24.82
CA ARG A 270 -8.27 12.10 -25.39
C ARG A 270 -7.41 12.38 -26.61
N ASN A 271 -6.32 11.64 -26.79
CA ASN A 271 -5.48 11.75 -27.98
C ASN A 271 -6.02 10.91 -29.16
N GLY A 272 -7.20 10.29 -29.00
CA GLY A 272 -7.85 9.45 -30.00
C GLY A 272 -7.40 7.99 -29.99
N ALA A 273 -6.35 7.64 -29.24
CA ALA A 273 -5.86 6.27 -29.14
C ALA A 273 -6.82 5.38 -28.34
N TRP A 274 -7.02 4.16 -28.84
CA TRP A 274 -7.74 3.11 -28.14
C TRP A 274 -6.83 2.44 -27.13
N VAL A 275 -7.12 2.60 -25.85
CA VAL A 275 -6.31 2.09 -24.74
C VAL A 275 -7.16 1.24 -23.81
N ALA A 276 -6.54 0.32 -23.07
CA ALA A 276 -7.23 -0.35 -21.99
C ALA A 276 -7.48 0.63 -20.83
N PRO A 277 -8.63 0.56 -20.14
CA PRO A 277 -8.87 1.36 -18.94
C PRO A 277 -7.97 0.90 -17.78
N LEU A 278 -7.74 1.81 -16.85
CA LEU A 278 -7.08 1.49 -15.59
C LEU A 278 -8.09 0.91 -14.59
N VAL A 279 -7.79 -0.31 -14.13
CA VAL A 279 -8.59 -1.09 -13.19
C VAL A 279 -7.74 -1.57 -12.04
N THR A 280 -8.36 -1.89 -10.92
CA THR A 280 -7.66 -2.40 -9.73
C THR A 280 -8.24 -3.72 -9.25
N GLY A 281 -7.44 -4.44 -8.45
CA GLY A 281 -7.85 -5.65 -7.75
C GLY A 281 -8.93 -5.39 -6.71
N THR A 282 -9.53 -6.46 -6.18
CA THR A 282 -10.44 -6.39 -5.04
C THR A 282 -9.73 -6.98 -3.83
N PHE A 283 -9.87 -6.34 -2.67
CA PHE A 283 -9.36 -6.87 -1.41
C PHE A 283 -10.01 -8.22 -1.07
N GLY A 284 -9.18 -9.24 -0.88
CA GLY A 284 -9.54 -10.56 -0.41
C GLY A 284 -9.30 -10.70 1.09
N SER A 285 -10.11 -11.50 1.78
CA SER A 285 -9.91 -11.79 3.22
C SER A 285 -8.60 -12.53 3.54
N SER A 286 -7.93 -13.10 2.53
CA SER A 286 -6.57 -13.63 2.60
C SER A 286 -5.52 -12.54 2.79
N ASP A 287 -5.79 -11.32 2.34
CA ASP A 287 -4.76 -10.29 2.18
C ASP A 287 -4.30 -9.77 3.54
N PHE A 288 -5.22 -9.63 4.51
CA PHE A 288 -4.83 -9.36 5.91
C PHE A 288 -3.96 -10.48 6.51
N ILE A 289 -4.29 -11.76 6.25
CA ILE A 289 -3.51 -12.89 6.75
C ILE A 289 -2.11 -12.87 6.10
N HIS A 290 -2.00 -12.51 4.82
CA HIS A 290 -0.72 -12.36 4.14
C HIS A 290 0.09 -11.17 4.62
N SER A 291 -0.51 -10.00 4.89
CA SER A 291 0.18 -8.85 5.49
C SER A 291 0.70 -9.18 6.89
N LEU A 292 -0.15 -9.79 7.73
CA LEU A 292 0.22 -10.19 9.10
C LEU A 292 1.29 -11.29 9.13
N LEU A 293 1.15 -12.34 8.31
CA LEU A 293 2.11 -13.45 8.24
C LEU A 293 3.40 -13.04 7.55
N GLY A 294 3.34 -12.18 6.53
CA GLY A 294 4.51 -11.64 5.85
C GLY A 294 5.42 -10.90 6.83
N GLU A 295 4.86 -9.96 7.57
CA GLU A 295 5.63 -9.19 8.56
C GLU A 295 6.06 -10.01 9.78
N ALA A 296 5.20 -10.91 10.29
CA ALA A 296 5.62 -11.83 11.34
C ALA A 296 6.79 -12.73 10.88
N THR A 297 6.77 -13.18 9.63
CA THR A 297 7.86 -13.98 9.05
C THR A 297 9.11 -13.13 8.87
N ASP A 298 9.01 -11.91 8.35
CA ASP A 298 10.16 -11.01 8.18
C ASP A 298 10.77 -10.60 9.55
N HIS A 299 9.96 -10.44 10.60
CA HIS A 299 10.45 -10.22 11.96
C HIS A 299 11.08 -11.46 12.59
N ILE A 300 10.52 -12.65 12.37
CA ILE A 300 11.14 -13.91 12.83
C ILE A 300 12.47 -14.15 12.10
N VAL A 301 12.53 -13.88 10.79
CA VAL A 301 13.76 -14.03 10.00
C VAL A 301 14.81 -13.01 10.43
N SER A 302 14.45 -11.74 10.64
CA SER A 302 15.39 -10.73 11.14
C SER A 302 15.88 -11.02 12.56
N ILE A 303 15.02 -11.53 13.45
CA ILE A 303 15.42 -12.00 14.79
C ILE A 303 16.34 -13.23 14.69
N SER A 304 16.06 -14.17 13.79
CA SER A 304 16.89 -15.38 13.63
C SER A 304 18.31 -15.07 13.14
N LEU A 305 18.48 -14.01 12.34
CA LEU A 305 19.79 -13.52 11.92
C LEU A 305 20.59 -12.91 13.08
N PHE A 306 19.94 -12.37 14.11
CA PHE A 306 20.61 -11.85 15.30
C PHE A 306 21.02 -12.94 16.31
N PHE A 307 20.34 -14.09 16.31
CA PHE A 307 20.66 -15.22 17.20
C PHE A 307 21.43 -16.37 16.53
N GLY A 308 21.66 -16.29 15.21
CA GLY A 308 22.39 -17.29 14.44
C GLY A 308 23.91 -17.27 14.58
N ASP A 309 24.49 -16.18 15.10
CA ASP A 309 25.95 -16.02 15.31
C ASP A 309 26.38 -16.19 16.79
N ALA A 310 25.52 -16.76 17.62
CA ALA A 310 25.83 -17.07 19.02
C ALA A 310 25.99 -18.58 19.25
N HIS A 311 26.86 -19.25 18.49
CA HIS A 311 27.48 -20.53 18.87
C HIS A 311 28.86 -20.71 18.22
#